data_AF-A0A3P3WBN3-F1
#
_entry.id   AF-A0A3P3WBN3-F1
#
_cell.length_a   1.000
_cell.length_b   1.000
_cell.length_c   1.000
_cell.angle_alpha   90.00
_cell.angle_beta   90.00
_cell.angle_gamma   90.00
#
_symmetry.space_group_name_H-M   'P 1'
#
loop_
_entity.id
_entity.type
_entity.pdbx_description
1 polymer ?
#
loop_
_entity_poly.entity_id
_entity_poly.type
_entity_poly.pdbx_seq_one_letter_code
_entity_poly.pdbx_strand_id
1 'polypeptide(L)'
;MGKSFVYNTGESKAPDEELEFTFGVFIDGTLNNKTNTELRRKYRNGGVENLRDEQIAESVKKDEEAYKQLKKRGFPEKPNEYEQYLIGSHRTYLDKMGTDNSYSNDYTNVARMWKYCDKEYRIYVEGMGTDDKQKDSQDGFAFGAGLTGVRAKVRKACEMASNKINKELQKENNADKILTKITFDVFGFSRGAASARNFVHEVNVKKSYEAKPFNMPDGYHPINPYSQSGMPVQKYRSAIGDADGLEVNSGILVQNKLPGMGHLGYSILKETDLTIKEIEAVTVVIRFVGIYDTVSSYGESGNRLGEYDAFGELKDDGFLLKASKEVVSSHFNDDVEELQLNNLGYFQKMVHFTAKDEHRKNFALTRIRQIKDRSIEKNLPGVHCDIGGAYENETEYKDEIETSNHKPLWKLKNYMEELIAGGWYKDGEIEINNKFWNWLTSGIVYRKLSGTRFVKKEYSYLPLHFMEEFGKEIMKTQEKSTAIIEDLTLRYSISGMPLLEQAKTYLDGYMKDEIPEWDFESDEELAQRKQDRINRENLEKMLEEIEKNKIHQEQNAPGFKGEKQYWPTMPSQFPTPEEPEEDIITIDIEEVVITAYHPQTLLRKLRNEYFHWSASRDWFGMEPNKNRIRGEH
;
A
#
# COMPACT_ATOMS: atom_id res chain seq x y z
N MET A 1 -2.37 58.84 56.01
CA MET A 1 -1.78 58.08 54.88
C MET A 1 -2.90 57.45 54.10
N GLY A 2 -3.20 57.97 52.92
CA GLY A 2 -4.24 57.44 52.03
C GLY A 2 -3.78 56.14 51.39
N LYS A 3 -4.66 55.13 51.36
CA LYS A 3 -4.45 53.93 50.54
C LYS A 3 -4.94 54.24 49.13
N SER A 4 -4.00 54.37 48.20
CA SER A 4 -4.31 54.49 46.77
C SER A 4 -4.72 53.12 46.24
N PHE A 5 -5.96 52.98 45.79
CA PHE A 5 -6.38 51.85 44.96
C PHE A 5 -6.02 52.17 43.52
N VAL A 6 -5.10 51.39 42.95
CA VAL A 6 -4.77 51.47 41.53
C VAL A 6 -5.84 50.67 40.78
N TYR A 7 -6.73 51.36 40.10
CA TYR A 7 -7.62 50.75 39.12
C TYR A 7 -6.80 50.47 37.85
N ASN A 8 -6.59 49.19 37.55
CA ASN A 8 -6.07 48.78 36.26
C ASN A 8 -7.20 48.93 35.22
N THR A 9 -7.20 50.04 34.48
CA THR A 9 -8.15 50.30 33.37
C THR A 9 -7.69 49.64 32.08
N GLY A 10 -7.05 48.48 32.16
CA GLY A 10 -6.74 47.67 30.98
C GLY A 10 -8.05 47.18 30.40
N GLU A 11 -8.41 47.72 29.22
CA GLU A 11 -9.40 47.08 28.35
C GLU A 11 -9.02 45.60 28.25
N SER A 12 -9.86 44.70 28.76
CA SER A 12 -9.68 43.29 28.45
C SER A 12 -9.95 43.16 26.95
N LYS A 13 -8.89 43.03 26.14
CA LYS A 13 -9.05 42.47 24.80
C LYS A 13 -9.86 41.19 24.98
N ALA A 14 -10.99 41.09 24.27
CA ALA A 14 -11.65 39.80 24.11
C ALA A 14 -10.57 38.80 23.66
N PRO A 15 -10.57 37.55 24.15
CA PRO A 15 -9.65 36.54 23.64
C PRO A 15 -9.79 36.51 22.12
N ASP A 16 -8.68 36.64 21.40
CA ASP A 16 -8.68 36.58 19.95
C ASP A 16 -9.36 35.24 19.56
N GLU A 17 -10.36 35.30 18.67
CA GLU A 17 -11.09 34.09 18.27
C GLU A 17 -10.10 33.11 17.60
N GLU A 18 -10.06 31.87 18.09
CA GLU A 18 -9.12 30.86 17.61
C GLU A 18 -9.59 30.23 16.30
N LEU A 19 -8.65 29.97 15.40
CA LEU A 19 -8.87 29.28 14.13
C LEU A 19 -8.13 27.93 14.14
N GLU A 20 -8.89 26.86 13.93
CA GLU A 20 -8.38 25.49 13.88
C GLU A 20 -8.70 24.86 12.53
N PHE A 21 -7.69 24.29 11.86
CA PHE A 21 -7.88 23.56 10.61
C PHE A 21 -7.66 22.07 10.76
N THR A 22 -8.42 21.29 9.99
CA THR A 22 -8.28 19.83 9.94
C THR A 22 -8.22 19.37 8.50
N PHE A 23 -7.16 18.63 8.14
CA PHE A 23 -6.93 18.13 6.79
C PHE A 23 -6.64 16.62 6.77
N GLY A 24 -7.21 15.93 5.78
CA GLY A 24 -6.82 14.57 5.42
C GLY A 24 -5.82 14.60 4.28
N VAL A 25 -4.62 14.06 4.48
CA VAL A 25 -3.57 13.96 3.46
C VAL A 25 -3.51 12.52 2.93
N PHE A 26 -3.74 12.34 1.64
CA PHE A 26 -3.86 11.04 0.99
C PHE A 26 -2.76 10.92 -0.08
N ILE A 27 -1.75 10.08 0.16
CA ILE A 27 -0.59 9.92 -0.74
C ILE A 27 -0.61 8.54 -1.38
N ASP A 28 -0.76 8.49 -2.70
CA ASP A 28 -0.97 7.23 -3.42
C ASP A 28 0.32 6.42 -3.64
N GLY A 29 0.17 5.14 -4.01
CA GLY A 29 1.29 4.25 -4.32
C GLY A 29 1.90 4.53 -5.70
N THR A 30 3.13 4.10 -5.93
CA THR A 30 3.83 4.29 -7.21
C THR A 30 3.02 3.82 -8.41
N LEU A 31 3.05 4.60 -9.50
CA LEU A 31 2.22 4.40 -10.69
C LEU A 31 0.71 4.44 -10.43
N ASN A 32 0.24 4.92 -9.27
CA ASN A 32 -1.19 5.17 -9.06
C ASN A 32 -1.51 6.66 -9.13
N ASN A 33 -2.48 6.98 -9.97
CA ASN A 33 -2.96 8.34 -10.13
C ASN A 33 -4.47 8.30 -10.40
N LYS A 34 -5.26 8.78 -9.43
CA LYS A 34 -6.73 8.82 -9.55
C LYS A 34 -7.21 9.56 -10.81
N THR A 35 -6.51 10.63 -11.22
CA THR A 35 -6.90 11.50 -12.33
C THR A 35 -6.71 10.74 -13.64
N ASN A 36 -5.62 10.00 -13.76
CA ASN A 36 -5.32 9.17 -14.93
C ASN A 36 -6.30 7.99 -15.00
N THR A 37 -6.63 7.37 -13.87
CA THR A 37 -7.69 6.36 -13.75
C THR A 37 -9.06 6.92 -14.17
N GLU A 38 -9.43 8.13 -13.75
CA GLU A 38 -10.67 8.81 -14.14
C GLU A 38 -10.75 9.06 -15.65
N LEU A 39 -9.65 9.53 -16.26
CA LEU A 39 -9.56 9.75 -17.71
C LEU A 39 -9.72 8.44 -18.47
N ARG A 40 -9.03 7.37 -18.05
CA ARG A 40 -9.19 6.04 -18.65
C ARG A 40 -10.65 5.56 -18.56
N ARG A 41 -11.26 5.64 -17.38
CA ARG A 41 -12.65 5.23 -17.17
C ARG A 41 -13.62 6.04 -18.05
N LYS A 42 -13.39 7.36 -18.16
CA LYS A 42 -14.19 8.27 -18.98
C LYS A 42 -14.07 7.99 -20.48
N TYR A 43 -12.85 7.86 -21.00
CA TYR A 43 -12.60 7.82 -22.44
C TYR A 43 -12.48 6.41 -23.01
N ARG A 44 -11.78 5.50 -22.34
CA ARG A 44 -11.61 4.11 -22.79
C ARG A 44 -12.84 3.28 -22.50
N ASN A 45 -13.30 3.32 -21.25
CA ASN A 45 -14.37 2.45 -20.81
C ASN A 45 -15.76 3.03 -21.05
N GLY A 46 -15.86 4.31 -21.44
CA GLY A 46 -17.14 4.99 -21.62
C GLY A 46 -17.96 5.10 -20.32
N GLY A 47 -17.29 5.08 -19.15
CA GLY A 47 -17.93 5.07 -17.84
C GLY A 47 -18.41 3.69 -17.37
N VAL A 48 -18.18 2.63 -18.14
CA VAL A 48 -18.56 1.25 -17.78
C VAL A 48 -17.48 0.64 -16.88
N GLU A 49 -17.90 0.02 -15.79
CA GLU A 49 -17.03 -0.77 -14.90
C GLU A 49 -17.05 -2.25 -15.31
N ASN A 50 -15.97 -2.99 -15.01
CA ASN A 50 -15.86 -4.44 -15.23
C ASN A 50 -16.11 -4.86 -16.70
N LEU A 51 -15.38 -4.23 -17.62
CA LEU A 51 -15.40 -4.63 -19.03
C LEU A 51 -14.91 -6.07 -19.21
N ARG A 52 -15.50 -6.80 -20.15
CA ARG A 52 -14.98 -8.12 -20.57
C ARG A 52 -13.69 -7.96 -21.37
N ASP A 53 -12.86 -8.99 -21.39
CA ASP A 53 -11.57 -9.00 -22.09
C ASP A 53 -11.69 -8.60 -23.57
N GLU A 54 -12.75 -9.02 -24.27
CA GLU A 54 -12.95 -8.62 -25.67
C GLU A 54 -13.21 -7.12 -25.81
N GLN A 55 -13.97 -6.54 -24.87
CA GLN A 55 -14.28 -5.10 -24.85
C GLN A 55 -13.05 -4.27 -24.48
N ILE A 56 -12.23 -4.78 -23.55
CA ILE A 56 -10.93 -4.17 -23.21
C ILE A 56 -10.05 -4.19 -24.47
N ALA A 57 -9.89 -5.33 -25.12
CA ALA A 57 -9.08 -5.45 -26.33
C ALA A 57 -9.55 -4.53 -27.47
N GLU A 58 -10.86 -4.40 -27.66
CA GLU A 58 -11.44 -3.47 -28.65
C GLU A 58 -11.17 -2.01 -28.29
N SER A 59 -11.39 -1.61 -27.04
CA SER A 59 -11.15 -0.24 -26.57
C SER A 59 -9.67 0.16 -26.68
N VAL A 60 -8.75 -0.75 -26.36
CA VAL A 60 -7.30 -0.54 -26.49
C VAL A 60 -6.89 -0.35 -27.95
N LYS A 61 -7.48 -1.12 -28.88
CA LYS A 61 -7.24 -0.93 -30.32
C LYS A 61 -7.71 0.44 -30.80
N LYS A 62 -8.89 0.87 -30.36
CA LYS A 62 -9.46 2.18 -30.69
C LYS A 62 -8.57 3.33 -30.19
N ASP A 63 -8.08 3.25 -28.96
CA ASP A 63 -7.17 4.25 -28.40
C ASP A 63 -5.84 4.32 -29.17
N GLU A 64 -5.28 3.16 -29.52
CA GLU A 64 -4.04 3.07 -30.31
C GLU A 64 -4.21 3.67 -31.72
N GLU A 65 -5.37 3.46 -32.36
CA GLU A 65 -5.70 4.09 -33.64
C GLU A 65 -5.83 5.61 -33.50
N ALA A 66 -6.55 6.09 -32.48
CA ALA A 66 -6.71 7.51 -32.22
C ALA A 66 -5.38 8.21 -31.94
N TYR A 67 -4.51 7.59 -31.13
CA TYR A 67 -3.15 8.07 -30.87
C TYR A 67 -2.33 8.15 -32.16
N LYS A 68 -2.37 7.13 -33.02
CA LYS A 68 -1.67 7.15 -34.31
C LYS A 68 -2.13 8.31 -35.20
N GLN A 69 -3.42 8.64 -35.21
CA GLN A 69 -3.93 9.80 -35.95
C GLN A 69 -3.44 11.12 -35.36
N LEU A 70 -3.44 11.26 -34.03
CA LEU A 70 -2.90 12.44 -33.34
C LEU A 70 -1.41 12.63 -33.67
N LYS A 71 -0.62 11.56 -33.59
CA LYS A 71 0.81 11.58 -33.92
C LYS A 71 1.06 11.99 -35.38
N LYS A 72 0.23 11.54 -36.33
CA LYS A 72 0.33 11.94 -37.75
C LYS A 72 0.04 13.42 -37.97
N ARG A 73 -0.90 14.01 -37.22
CA ARG A 73 -1.23 15.44 -37.29
C ARG A 73 -0.15 16.32 -36.63
N GLY A 74 0.67 15.75 -35.77
CA GLY A 74 1.58 16.47 -34.88
C GLY A 74 0.89 16.80 -33.55
N PHE A 75 1.65 16.67 -32.45
CA PHE A 75 1.12 16.98 -31.12
C PHE A 75 0.91 18.50 -30.97
N PRO A 76 -0.28 18.94 -30.53
CA PRO A 76 -0.52 20.36 -30.29
C PRO A 76 0.29 20.84 -29.08
N GLU A 77 0.69 22.11 -29.09
CA GLU A 77 1.41 22.75 -27.97
C GLU A 77 0.55 22.79 -26.68
N LYS A 78 -0.78 22.83 -26.83
CA LYS A 78 -1.75 22.78 -25.73
C LYS A 78 -2.81 21.70 -26.03
N PRO A 79 -2.52 20.42 -25.73
CA PRO A 79 -3.47 19.35 -25.97
C PRO A 79 -4.72 19.50 -25.11
N ASN A 80 -5.88 19.17 -25.67
CA ASN A 80 -7.12 19.07 -24.89
C ASN A 80 -7.11 17.81 -24.00
N GLU A 81 -8.09 17.67 -23.10
CA GLU A 81 -8.13 16.58 -22.11
C GLU A 81 -8.11 15.17 -22.74
N TYR A 82 -8.79 14.97 -23.88
CA TYR A 82 -8.78 13.68 -24.57
C TYR A 82 -7.43 13.42 -25.25
N GLU A 83 -6.81 14.45 -25.82
CA GLU A 83 -5.46 14.34 -26.41
C GLU A 83 -4.41 14.08 -25.33
N GLN A 84 -4.51 14.71 -24.16
CA GLN A 84 -3.67 14.42 -22.98
C GLN A 84 -3.81 12.97 -22.55
N TYR A 85 -5.05 12.47 -22.48
CA TYR A 85 -5.33 11.06 -22.19
C TYR A 85 -4.64 10.13 -23.20
N LEU A 86 -4.81 10.37 -24.51
CA LEU A 86 -4.19 9.53 -25.53
C LEU A 86 -2.65 9.55 -25.48
N ILE A 87 -2.05 10.72 -25.20
CA ILE A 87 -0.60 10.86 -25.08
C ILE A 87 -0.09 10.14 -23.82
N GLY A 88 -0.74 10.35 -22.67
CA GLY A 88 -0.31 9.78 -21.40
C GLY A 88 -0.55 8.27 -21.28
N SER A 89 -1.66 7.78 -21.83
CA SER A 89 -2.03 6.35 -21.77
C SER A 89 -1.29 5.48 -22.79
N HIS A 90 -0.75 6.06 -23.87
CA HIS A 90 -0.09 5.30 -24.91
C HIS A 90 1.18 4.59 -24.39
N ARG A 91 1.27 3.30 -24.68
CA ARG A 91 2.41 2.45 -24.30
C ARG A 91 3.27 2.10 -25.51
N THR A 92 4.55 2.43 -25.43
CA THR A 92 5.55 2.02 -26.41
C THR A 92 5.82 0.50 -26.31
N TYR A 93 6.60 -0.05 -27.25
CA TYR A 93 6.99 -1.46 -27.20
C TYR A 93 7.72 -1.81 -25.90
N LEU A 94 8.62 -0.93 -25.43
CA LEU A 94 9.33 -1.12 -24.16
C LEU A 94 8.38 -1.05 -22.96
N ASP A 95 7.43 -0.09 -22.95
CA ASP A 95 6.44 0.04 -21.87
C ASP A 95 5.53 -1.19 -21.78
N LYS A 96 5.22 -1.85 -22.91
CA LYS A 96 4.41 -3.08 -22.95
C LYS A 96 5.15 -4.31 -22.42
N MET A 97 6.48 -4.28 -22.42
CA MET A 97 7.27 -5.36 -21.81
C MET A 97 7.38 -5.20 -20.29
N GLY A 98 7.20 -3.98 -19.77
CA GLY A 98 7.29 -3.67 -18.35
C GLY A 98 5.99 -3.65 -17.57
N THR A 99 6.07 -3.06 -16.38
CA THR A 99 4.89 -2.88 -15.51
C THR A 99 3.86 -1.96 -16.17
N ASP A 100 2.61 -2.17 -15.81
CA ASP A 100 1.51 -1.33 -16.26
C ASP A 100 1.68 0.13 -15.82
N ASN A 101 1.09 1.05 -16.60
CA ASN A 101 1.11 2.48 -16.31
C ASN A 101 -0.09 2.89 -15.45
N SER A 102 -0.09 4.11 -14.94
CA SER A 102 -1.12 4.66 -14.06
C SER A 102 -2.50 4.75 -14.68
N TYR A 103 -2.60 4.75 -16.01
CA TYR A 103 -3.86 4.66 -16.74
C TYR A 103 -4.45 3.24 -16.75
N SER A 104 -3.68 2.23 -16.41
CA SER A 104 -4.11 0.82 -16.41
C SER A 104 -4.59 0.36 -15.02
N ASN A 105 -4.26 1.10 -13.96
CA ASN A 105 -4.65 0.76 -12.59
C ASN A 105 -6.09 1.21 -12.25
N ASP A 106 -6.74 0.48 -11.35
CA ASP A 106 -7.93 0.93 -10.65
C ASP A 106 -7.58 1.87 -9.48
N TYR A 107 -8.58 2.40 -8.78
CA TYR A 107 -8.37 3.15 -7.55
C TYR A 107 -7.75 2.29 -6.44
N THR A 108 -6.76 2.86 -5.75
CA THR A 108 -6.26 2.35 -4.47
C THR A 108 -7.22 2.68 -3.34
N ASN A 109 -7.06 2.01 -2.19
CA ASN A 109 -7.81 2.30 -0.98
C ASN A 109 -7.59 3.72 -0.47
N VAL A 110 -6.43 4.32 -0.74
CA VAL A 110 -6.16 5.75 -0.48
C VAL A 110 -7.05 6.64 -1.35
N ALA A 111 -7.11 6.39 -2.66
CA ALA A 111 -7.95 7.15 -3.57
C ALA A 111 -9.46 6.94 -3.30
N ARG A 112 -9.86 5.71 -2.97
CA ARG A 112 -11.24 5.35 -2.61
C ARG A 112 -11.72 6.11 -1.38
N MET A 113 -10.92 6.14 -0.31
CA MET A 113 -11.26 6.88 0.91
C MET A 113 -11.29 8.40 0.67
N TRP A 114 -10.29 8.94 -0.04
CA TRP A 114 -10.25 10.36 -0.40
C TRP A 114 -11.53 10.82 -1.11
N LYS A 115 -12.04 10.01 -2.04
CA LYS A 115 -13.21 10.33 -2.88
C LYS A 115 -14.46 10.66 -2.07
N TYR A 116 -14.63 10.03 -0.91
CA TYR A 116 -15.79 10.17 -0.04
C TYR A 116 -15.54 11.03 1.20
N CYS A 117 -14.39 11.71 1.27
CA CYS A 117 -14.14 12.75 2.25
C CYS A 117 -14.62 14.13 1.80
N ASP A 118 -14.84 15.03 2.75
CA ASP A 118 -15.16 16.43 2.48
C ASP A 118 -14.08 17.13 1.62
N LYS A 119 -14.52 17.95 0.66
CA LYS A 119 -13.65 18.69 -0.25
C LYS A 119 -12.71 19.66 0.47
N GLU A 120 -13.18 20.31 1.53
CA GLU A 120 -12.37 21.25 2.33
C GLU A 120 -11.32 20.48 3.15
N TYR A 121 -11.67 19.29 3.65
CA TYR A 121 -10.78 18.41 4.41
C TYR A 121 -9.68 17.76 3.56
N ARG A 122 -10.01 17.27 2.37
CA ARG A 122 -9.16 16.29 1.66
C ARG A 122 -8.04 16.90 0.80
N ILE A 123 -6.84 16.35 0.86
CA ILE A 123 -5.67 16.67 0.03
C ILE A 123 -5.20 15.35 -0.57
N TYR A 124 -5.16 15.25 -1.90
CA TYR A 124 -4.68 14.06 -2.59
C TYR A 124 -3.38 14.37 -3.33
N VAL A 125 -2.41 13.49 -3.15
CA VAL A 125 -1.13 13.50 -3.85
C VAL A 125 -1.00 12.19 -4.59
N GLU A 126 -0.84 12.27 -5.91
CA GLU A 126 -0.59 11.12 -6.76
C GLU A 126 0.72 10.41 -6.44
N GLY A 127 0.80 9.14 -6.84
CA GLY A 127 1.93 8.28 -6.57
C GLY A 127 3.20 8.66 -7.29
N MET A 128 4.32 8.19 -6.74
CA MET A 128 5.65 8.38 -7.31
C MET A 128 5.70 7.83 -8.75
N GLY A 129 6.46 8.50 -9.61
CA GLY A 129 6.51 8.18 -11.04
C GLY A 129 5.29 8.62 -11.85
N THR A 130 4.33 9.36 -11.28
CA THR A 130 3.15 9.86 -12.01
C THR A 130 2.93 11.35 -11.77
N ASP A 131 2.26 11.99 -12.74
CA ASP A 131 1.67 13.32 -12.61
C ASP A 131 0.31 13.34 -13.32
N ASP A 132 -0.57 14.24 -12.89
CA ASP A 132 -1.92 14.37 -13.42
C ASP A 132 -1.92 14.66 -14.92
N LYS A 133 -2.61 13.83 -15.70
CA LYS A 133 -2.82 13.96 -17.16
C LYS A 133 -1.52 13.88 -17.98
N GLN A 134 -0.45 13.38 -17.39
CA GLN A 134 0.85 13.21 -18.03
C GLN A 134 1.17 11.74 -18.26
N LYS A 135 2.21 11.49 -19.06
CA LYS A 135 2.83 10.17 -19.20
C LYS A 135 3.65 9.87 -17.95
N ASP A 136 3.67 8.62 -17.52
CA ASP A 136 4.42 8.23 -16.32
C ASP A 136 5.93 8.38 -16.52
N SER A 137 6.62 8.74 -15.44
CA SER A 137 8.07 8.90 -15.37
C SER A 137 8.75 7.58 -15.00
N GLN A 138 9.57 7.05 -15.91
CA GLN A 138 10.35 5.82 -15.67
C GLN A 138 11.39 5.98 -14.54
N ASP A 139 11.99 7.17 -14.41
CA ASP A 139 12.98 7.47 -13.35
C ASP A 139 12.33 7.53 -11.96
N GLY A 140 11.19 8.22 -11.83
CA GLY A 140 10.44 8.28 -10.57
C GLY A 140 9.86 6.92 -10.16
N PHE A 141 9.53 6.09 -11.16
CA PHE A 141 9.08 4.72 -10.96
C PHE A 141 10.20 3.80 -10.43
N ALA A 142 11.38 3.84 -11.05
CA ALA A 142 12.46 2.89 -10.78
C ALA A 142 13.25 3.20 -9.49
N PHE A 143 13.46 4.48 -9.18
CA PHE A 143 14.41 4.91 -8.15
C PHE A 143 13.76 5.60 -6.95
N GLY A 144 12.48 6.01 -7.06
CA GLY A 144 11.80 6.72 -5.96
C GLY A 144 12.39 8.10 -5.62
N ALA A 145 13.35 8.57 -6.42
CA ALA A 145 14.08 9.83 -6.29
C ALA A 145 13.71 10.82 -7.41
N GLY A 146 14.17 12.07 -7.31
CA GLY A 146 13.89 13.13 -8.29
C GLY A 146 12.53 13.83 -8.11
N LEU A 147 12.07 14.55 -9.15
CA LEU A 147 10.87 15.42 -9.12
C LEU A 147 9.56 14.71 -8.74
N THR A 148 9.50 13.39 -8.88
CA THR A 148 8.33 12.58 -8.55
C THR A 148 8.61 11.57 -7.44
N GLY A 149 9.72 11.73 -6.70
CA GLY A 149 10.11 10.86 -5.60
C GLY A 149 9.38 11.12 -4.27
N VAL A 150 9.73 10.36 -3.23
CA VAL A 150 9.08 10.41 -1.90
C VAL A 150 9.06 11.82 -1.32
N ARG A 151 10.24 12.47 -1.18
CA ARG A 151 10.37 13.84 -0.66
C ARG A 151 9.61 14.87 -1.50
N ALA A 152 9.62 14.71 -2.83
CA ALA A 152 8.89 15.61 -3.73
C ALA A 152 7.37 15.54 -3.53
N LYS A 153 6.81 14.33 -3.37
CA LYS A 153 5.38 14.16 -3.07
C LYS A 153 5.02 14.69 -1.67
N VAL A 154 5.91 14.56 -0.69
CA VAL A 154 5.73 15.18 0.65
C VAL A 154 5.69 16.70 0.54
N ARG A 155 6.60 17.31 -0.24
CA ARG A 155 6.60 18.76 -0.48
C ARG A 155 5.31 19.23 -1.15
N LYS A 156 4.86 18.50 -2.17
CA LYS A 156 3.57 18.76 -2.83
C LYS A 156 2.42 18.71 -1.82
N ALA A 157 2.40 17.74 -0.91
CA ALA A 157 1.38 17.68 0.15
C ALA A 157 1.40 18.93 1.05
N CYS A 158 2.59 19.35 1.51
CA CYS A 158 2.79 20.55 2.32
C CYS A 158 2.35 21.83 1.60
N GLU A 159 2.68 21.98 0.32
CA GLU A 159 2.28 23.13 -0.50
C GLU A 159 0.77 23.16 -0.73
N MET A 160 0.14 22.01 -1.00
CA MET A 160 -1.31 21.92 -1.13
C MET A 160 -2.04 22.24 0.18
N ALA A 161 -1.50 21.82 1.32
CA ALA A 161 -2.01 22.16 2.65
C ALA A 161 -1.88 23.68 2.91
N SER A 162 -0.70 24.26 2.66
CA SER A 162 -0.48 25.70 2.80
C SER A 162 -1.44 26.53 1.93
N ASN A 163 -1.61 26.14 0.67
CA ASN A 163 -2.55 26.80 -0.24
C ASN A 163 -4.00 26.76 0.26
N LYS A 164 -4.41 25.67 0.91
CA LYS A 164 -5.74 25.59 1.55
C LYS A 164 -5.82 26.49 2.78
N ILE A 165 -4.82 26.46 3.64
CA ILE A 165 -4.73 27.33 4.83
C ILE A 165 -4.84 28.80 4.41
N ASN A 166 -4.07 29.22 3.40
CA ASN A 166 -4.14 30.59 2.90
C ASN A 166 -5.57 30.95 2.41
N LYS A 167 -6.17 30.10 1.58
CA LYS A 167 -7.55 30.33 1.09
C LYS A 167 -8.57 30.50 2.22
N GLU A 168 -8.42 29.74 3.31
CA GLU A 168 -9.30 29.84 4.47
C GLU A 168 -9.02 31.09 5.32
N LEU A 169 -7.75 31.48 5.47
CA LEU A 169 -7.36 32.71 6.17
C LEU A 169 -7.86 33.97 5.46
N GLN A 170 -7.91 33.96 4.13
CA GLN A 170 -8.39 35.10 3.33
C GLN A 170 -9.93 35.27 3.33
N LYS A 171 -10.69 34.38 4.00
CA LYS A 171 -12.14 34.54 4.14
C LYS A 171 -12.45 35.68 5.12
N GLU A 172 -13.40 36.56 4.79
CA GLU A 172 -13.77 37.73 5.61
C GLU A 172 -14.10 37.37 7.07
N ASN A 173 -14.78 36.24 7.29
CA ASN A 173 -15.14 35.76 8.64
C ASN A 173 -13.95 35.28 9.50
N ASN A 174 -12.74 35.26 8.94
CA ASN A 174 -11.52 34.81 9.61
C ASN A 174 -10.48 35.93 9.75
N ALA A 175 -10.78 37.16 9.30
CA ALA A 175 -9.80 38.27 9.26
C ALA A 175 -9.24 38.65 10.64
N ASP A 176 -10.04 38.50 11.69
CA ASP A 176 -9.66 38.83 13.08
C ASP A 176 -9.28 37.58 13.91
N LYS A 177 -9.20 36.40 13.29
CA LYS A 177 -8.94 35.13 13.98
C LYS A 177 -7.46 34.74 13.90
N ILE A 178 -6.98 34.11 14.96
CA ILE A 178 -5.59 33.64 15.03
C ILE A 178 -5.55 32.13 14.77
N LEU A 179 -4.71 31.71 13.82
CA LEU A 179 -4.42 30.29 13.60
C LEU A 179 -3.70 29.71 14.82
N THR A 180 -4.36 28.82 15.56
CA THR A 180 -3.78 28.18 16.76
C THR A 180 -3.46 26.71 16.54
N LYS A 181 -4.18 26.03 15.65
CA LYS A 181 -4.05 24.57 15.48
C LYS A 181 -4.22 24.10 14.03
N ILE A 182 -3.35 23.18 13.63
CA ILE A 182 -3.49 22.42 12.38
C ILE A 182 -3.50 20.93 12.73
N THR A 183 -4.55 20.24 12.34
CA THR A 183 -4.74 18.82 12.56
C THR A 183 -4.62 18.06 11.25
N PHE A 184 -3.83 16.98 11.24
CA PHE A 184 -3.69 16.09 10.09
C PHE A 184 -4.13 14.66 10.41
N ASP A 185 -4.83 14.07 9.45
CA ASP A 185 -5.05 12.63 9.31
C ASP A 185 -4.35 12.19 8.02
N VAL A 186 -3.38 11.28 8.11
CA VAL A 186 -2.47 10.99 7.01
C VAL A 186 -2.64 9.54 6.55
N PHE A 187 -2.77 9.37 5.24
CA PHE A 187 -2.99 8.08 4.61
C PHE A 187 -2.02 7.84 3.48
N GLY A 188 -1.56 6.59 3.34
CA GLY A 188 -0.68 6.24 2.24
C GLY A 188 -0.66 4.77 1.88
N PHE A 189 -0.27 4.47 0.65
CA PHE A 189 -0.12 3.10 0.15
C PHE A 189 1.28 2.90 -0.45
N SER A 190 1.94 1.77 -0.19
CA SER A 190 3.22 1.41 -0.79
C SER A 190 4.31 2.44 -0.46
N ARG A 191 5.05 2.93 -1.47
CA ARG A 191 5.95 4.08 -1.31
C ARG A 191 5.20 5.37 -0.89
N GLY A 192 3.89 5.48 -1.16
CA GLY A 192 3.04 6.56 -0.65
C GLY A 192 2.83 6.45 0.87
N ALA A 193 2.89 5.24 1.44
CA ALA A 193 2.95 5.07 2.89
C ALA A 193 4.31 5.51 3.46
N ALA A 194 5.41 5.32 2.72
CA ALA A 194 6.71 5.88 3.10
C ALA A 194 6.67 7.43 3.06
N SER A 195 6.07 8.02 2.03
CA SER A 195 5.80 9.46 1.95
C SER A 195 4.90 9.94 3.10
N ALA A 196 3.85 9.21 3.46
CA ALA A 196 2.97 9.55 4.58
C ALA A 196 3.74 9.58 5.91
N ARG A 197 4.58 8.57 6.15
CA ARG A 197 5.47 8.50 7.32
C ARG A 197 6.47 9.67 7.32
N ASN A 198 7.11 9.95 6.19
CA ASN A 198 8.03 11.08 6.07
C ASN A 198 7.33 12.43 6.29
N PHE A 199 6.13 12.62 5.74
CA PHE A 199 5.30 13.81 5.98
C PHE A 199 5.01 13.99 7.48
N VAL A 200 4.61 12.93 8.18
CA VAL A 200 4.34 12.97 9.63
C VAL A 200 5.59 13.35 10.42
N HIS A 201 6.77 12.85 10.02
CA HIS A 201 8.05 13.27 10.61
C HIS A 201 8.31 14.77 10.38
N GLU A 202 8.23 15.22 9.12
CA GLU A 202 8.49 16.59 8.68
C GLU A 202 7.65 17.62 9.43
N VAL A 203 6.33 17.43 9.48
CA VAL A 203 5.42 18.41 10.12
C VAL A 203 5.57 18.43 11.65
N ASN A 204 6.13 17.38 12.24
CA ASN A 204 6.45 17.30 13.68
C ASN A 204 7.79 17.95 14.04
N VAL A 205 8.57 18.46 13.08
CA VAL A 205 9.84 19.16 13.36
C VAL A 205 9.55 20.46 14.11
N LYS A 206 9.82 20.51 15.41
CA LYS A 206 9.41 21.63 16.27
C LYS A 206 10.29 22.88 16.19
N LYS A 207 11.55 22.73 15.79
CA LYS A 207 12.54 23.81 15.87
C LYS A 207 12.88 24.33 14.49
N SER A 208 13.07 25.64 14.41
CA SER A 208 13.70 26.26 13.26
C SER A 208 15.12 25.72 13.06
N TYR A 209 15.53 25.57 11.82
CA TYR A 209 16.81 24.99 11.42
C TYR A 209 17.50 25.84 10.34
N GLU A 210 18.82 25.79 10.29
CA GLU A 210 19.60 26.63 9.37
C GLU A 210 19.50 26.12 7.93
N ALA A 211 19.28 27.06 7.00
CA ALA A 211 19.41 26.77 5.58
C ALA A 211 20.88 26.51 5.23
N LYS A 212 21.15 25.48 4.44
CA LYS A 212 22.51 25.06 4.06
C LYS A 212 22.92 25.68 2.73
N PRO A 213 24.11 26.28 2.61
CA PRO A 213 24.60 26.76 1.32
C PRO A 213 24.94 25.57 0.41
N PHE A 214 24.59 25.67 -0.87
CA PHE A 214 24.94 24.68 -1.89
C PHE A 214 25.15 25.34 -3.26
N ASN A 215 25.87 24.65 -4.17
CA ASN A 215 26.14 25.14 -5.52
C ASN A 215 25.05 24.70 -6.50
N MET A 216 24.19 25.59 -6.98
CA MET A 216 23.11 25.29 -7.92
C MET A 216 23.56 25.48 -9.38
N PRO A 217 23.21 24.58 -10.33
CA PRO A 217 23.53 24.77 -11.74
C PRO A 217 22.91 26.06 -12.29
N ASP A 218 23.66 26.82 -13.09
CA ASP A 218 23.26 28.13 -13.63
C ASP A 218 23.67 28.25 -15.11
N GLY A 219 23.16 27.33 -15.93
CA GLY A 219 23.47 27.23 -17.35
C GLY A 219 24.88 26.73 -17.63
N TYR A 220 25.39 27.03 -18.83
CA TYR A 220 26.70 26.58 -19.30
C TYR A 220 27.60 27.77 -19.67
N HIS A 221 28.91 27.57 -19.60
CA HIS A 221 29.87 28.47 -20.22
C HIS A 221 29.71 28.42 -21.75
N PRO A 222 29.90 29.57 -22.44
CA PRO A 222 29.95 29.58 -23.90
C PRO A 222 30.95 28.55 -24.39
N ILE A 223 30.56 27.73 -25.37
CA ILE A 223 31.44 26.71 -25.95
C ILE A 223 32.66 27.40 -26.52
N ASN A 224 33.85 27.08 -25.99
CA ASN A 224 35.09 27.63 -26.50
C ASN A 224 35.47 26.87 -27.79
N PRO A 225 35.49 27.53 -28.97
CA PRO A 225 35.82 26.87 -30.23
C PRO A 225 37.27 26.35 -30.32
N TYR A 226 38.12 26.68 -29.35
CA TYR A 226 39.52 26.20 -29.26
C TYR A 226 39.74 25.11 -28.20
N SER A 227 38.68 24.66 -27.51
CA SER A 227 38.74 23.53 -26.56
C SER A 227 38.79 22.19 -27.32
N GLN A 228 39.82 21.37 -27.09
CA GLN A 228 39.96 20.04 -27.71
C GLN A 228 38.83 19.05 -27.36
N SER A 229 38.00 19.35 -26.35
CA SER A 229 36.96 18.42 -25.86
C SER A 229 35.55 18.72 -26.41
N GLY A 230 35.28 19.90 -26.98
CA GLY A 230 33.98 20.27 -27.55
C GLY A 230 32.76 20.23 -26.59
N MET A 231 32.96 19.85 -25.33
CA MET A 231 31.89 19.61 -24.35
C MET A 231 31.55 20.91 -23.59
N PRO A 232 30.26 21.24 -23.42
CA PRO A 232 29.85 22.43 -22.68
C PRO A 232 30.19 22.27 -21.19
N VAL A 233 30.76 23.32 -20.57
CA VAL A 233 31.12 23.32 -19.14
C VAL A 233 29.96 23.92 -18.33
N GLN A 234 29.39 23.17 -17.40
CA GLN A 234 28.28 23.62 -16.53
C GLN A 234 28.75 24.74 -15.58
N LYS A 235 28.00 25.84 -15.50
CA LYS A 235 28.16 26.90 -14.50
C LYS A 235 27.39 26.56 -13.22
N TYR A 236 27.87 27.09 -12.10
CA TYR A 236 27.19 26.97 -10.82
C TYR A 236 27.12 28.35 -10.13
N ARG A 237 26.01 28.62 -9.45
CA ARG A 237 25.81 29.76 -8.54
C ARG A 237 25.68 29.26 -7.10
N SER A 238 26.07 30.09 -6.14
CA SER A 238 25.80 29.80 -4.72
C SER A 238 24.31 30.05 -4.43
N ALA A 239 23.66 29.07 -3.82
CA ALA A 239 22.26 29.14 -3.37
C ALA A 239 22.19 28.66 -1.91
N ILE A 240 21.09 28.98 -1.22
CA ILE A 240 20.76 28.40 0.08
C ILE A 240 19.61 27.44 -0.09
N GLY A 241 19.66 26.32 0.60
CA GLY A 241 18.62 25.30 0.52
C GLY A 241 18.23 24.73 1.86
N ASP A 242 17.13 24.01 1.85
CA ASP A 242 16.65 23.25 2.99
C ASP A 242 17.40 21.92 3.19
N ALA A 243 16.85 21.04 4.01
CA ALA A 243 17.45 19.75 4.34
C ALA A 243 17.67 18.83 3.13
N ASP A 244 16.88 18.99 2.06
CA ASP A 244 17.00 18.20 0.83
C ASP A 244 17.86 18.90 -0.25
N GLY A 245 18.47 20.04 0.08
CA GLY A 245 19.31 20.80 -0.87
C GLY A 245 18.52 21.49 -1.98
N LEU A 246 17.24 21.76 -1.75
CA LEU A 246 16.36 22.53 -2.63
C LEU A 246 16.40 24.00 -2.29
N GLU A 247 16.44 24.87 -3.29
CA GLU A 247 16.57 26.32 -3.09
C GLU A 247 15.37 26.89 -2.33
N VAL A 248 15.66 27.68 -1.30
CA VAL A 248 14.67 28.40 -0.50
C VAL A 248 14.80 29.90 -0.68
N ASN A 249 13.68 30.62 -0.63
CA ASN A 249 13.67 32.07 -0.75
C ASN A 249 14.26 32.72 0.51
N SER A 250 15.46 33.27 0.40
CA SER A 250 16.15 33.95 1.51
C SER A 250 15.39 35.17 2.04
N GLY A 251 14.55 35.81 1.23
CA GLY A 251 13.80 37.01 1.60
C GLY A 251 12.71 36.79 2.65
N ILE A 252 12.29 35.54 2.85
CA ILE A 252 11.26 35.17 3.85
C ILE A 252 11.85 34.48 5.09
N LEU A 253 13.17 34.28 5.14
CA LEU A 253 13.86 33.68 6.28
C LEU A 253 14.25 34.74 7.31
N VAL A 254 14.10 34.44 8.60
CA VAL A 254 14.65 35.26 9.68
C VAL A 254 15.92 34.61 10.20
N GLN A 255 17.02 35.37 10.24
CA GLN A 255 18.34 34.87 10.66
C GLN A 255 18.82 33.63 9.86
N ASN A 256 18.48 33.54 8.57
CA ASN A 256 18.79 32.38 7.70
C ASN A 256 18.24 31.04 8.20
N LYS A 257 17.19 31.07 9.02
CA LYS A 257 16.53 29.86 9.53
C LYS A 257 15.19 29.63 8.85
N LEU A 258 14.94 28.38 8.52
CA LEU A 258 13.63 27.86 8.14
C LEU A 258 12.77 27.67 9.40
N PRO A 259 11.46 27.87 9.33
CA PRO A 259 10.57 27.71 10.48
C PRO A 259 10.48 26.24 10.93
N GLY A 260 9.82 26.00 12.07
CA GLY A 260 9.34 24.66 12.41
C GLY A 260 8.36 24.12 11.37
N MET A 261 7.93 22.87 11.53
CA MET A 261 7.05 22.10 10.64
C MET A 261 7.67 21.75 9.28
N GLY A 262 9.00 21.71 9.15
CA GLY A 262 9.67 21.30 7.92
C GLY A 262 9.25 22.13 6.70
N HIS A 263 9.00 21.49 5.56
CA HIS A 263 8.54 22.18 4.35
C HIS A 263 7.14 22.81 4.49
N LEU A 264 6.29 22.31 5.40
CA LEU A 264 4.97 22.89 5.63
C LEU A 264 5.08 24.30 6.19
N GLY A 265 5.88 24.51 7.25
CA GLY A 265 6.03 25.83 7.85
C GLY A 265 6.63 26.83 6.86
N TYR A 266 7.63 26.41 6.07
CA TYR A 266 8.19 27.22 5.00
C TYR A 266 7.13 27.59 3.94
N SER A 267 6.31 26.61 3.54
CA SER A 267 5.23 26.84 2.57
C SER A 267 4.17 27.79 3.13
N ILE A 268 3.86 27.75 4.42
CA ILE A 268 2.92 28.68 5.06
C ILE A 268 3.49 30.10 5.05
N LEU A 269 4.76 30.30 5.43
CA LEU A 269 5.40 31.62 5.34
C LEU A 269 5.41 32.20 3.92
N LYS A 270 5.58 31.32 2.93
CA LYS A 270 5.67 31.73 1.53
C LYS A 270 4.31 32.18 0.98
N GLU A 271 3.24 31.50 1.37
CA GLU A 271 1.91 31.69 0.77
C GLU A 271 0.97 32.56 1.63
N THR A 272 1.34 32.91 2.87
CA THR A 272 0.50 33.70 3.80
C THR A 272 1.26 34.89 4.38
N ASP A 273 0.54 35.83 5.00
CA ASP A 273 1.12 36.99 5.71
C ASP A 273 1.53 36.67 7.17
N LEU A 274 1.50 35.39 7.56
CA LEU A 274 1.88 34.96 8.91
C LEU A 274 3.38 35.14 9.16
N THR A 275 3.71 35.57 10.36
CA THR A 275 5.09 35.70 10.84
C THR A 275 5.64 34.37 11.35
N ILE A 276 6.96 34.24 11.42
CA ILE A 276 7.62 33.06 12.01
C ILE A 276 7.17 32.81 13.45
N LYS A 277 6.94 33.87 14.23
CA LYS A 277 6.48 33.75 15.62
C LYS A 277 5.08 33.16 15.72
N GLU A 278 4.19 33.56 14.81
CA GLU A 278 2.84 33.01 14.73
C GLU A 278 2.89 31.54 14.33
N ILE A 279 3.69 31.18 13.32
CA ILE A 279 3.87 29.77 12.94
C ILE A 279 4.47 28.93 14.07
N GLU A 280 5.48 29.43 14.78
CA GLU A 280 6.05 28.73 15.95
C GLU A 280 5.05 28.55 17.10
N ALA A 281 4.00 29.37 17.15
CA ALA A 281 2.91 29.24 18.14
C ALA A 281 1.81 28.24 17.69
N VAL A 282 1.73 27.90 16.40
CA VAL A 282 0.74 26.95 15.89
C VAL A 282 1.03 25.54 16.41
N THR A 283 0.01 24.90 16.95
CA THR A 283 0.09 23.49 17.37
C THR A 283 -0.27 22.57 16.20
N VAL A 284 0.65 21.68 15.82
CA VAL A 284 0.38 20.59 14.87
C VAL A 284 -0.06 19.33 15.62
N VAL A 285 -1.18 18.74 15.22
CA VAL A 285 -1.72 17.50 15.79
C VAL A 285 -1.85 16.45 14.71
N ILE A 286 -1.19 15.31 14.89
CA ILE A 286 -1.39 14.13 14.04
C ILE A 286 -2.35 13.18 14.76
N ARG A 287 -3.60 13.10 14.28
CA ARG A 287 -4.65 12.29 14.89
C ARG A 287 -4.56 10.84 14.43
N PHE A 288 -4.67 10.62 13.13
CA PHE A 288 -4.65 9.28 12.55
C PHE A 288 -3.60 9.14 11.47
N VAL A 289 -2.89 8.00 11.46
CA VAL A 289 -1.97 7.60 10.39
C VAL A 289 -2.39 6.23 9.88
N GLY A 290 -3.08 6.18 8.73
CA GLY A 290 -3.61 4.94 8.14
C GLY A 290 -2.84 4.54 6.90
N ILE A 291 -2.00 3.50 6.98
CA ILE A 291 -1.12 3.13 5.88
C ILE A 291 -1.31 1.68 5.44
N TYR A 292 -1.07 1.46 4.14
CA TYR A 292 -1.15 0.16 3.50
C TYR A 292 0.22 -0.21 2.94
N ASP A 293 0.75 -1.33 3.42
CA ASP A 293 1.86 -2.09 2.88
C ASP A 293 3.09 -1.26 2.48
N THR A 294 3.72 -0.62 3.47
CA THR A 294 4.84 0.30 3.24
C THR A 294 6.01 -0.39 2.56
N VAL A 295 6.49 0.20 1.46
CA VAL A 295 7.71 -0.19 0.77
C VAL A 295 8.64 1.02 0.72
N SER A 296 9.83 0.92 1.32
CA SER A 296 10.79 2.03 1.40
C SER A 296 11.75 2.13 0.22
N SER A 297 11.83 1.12 -0.66
CA SER A 297 12.88 0.99 -1.67
C SER A 297 13.12 2.30 -2.44
N TYR A 298 14.22 2.96 -2.10
CA TYR A 298 14.69 4.21 -2.67
C TYR A 298 16.13 4.00 -3.14
N GLY A 299 16.46 4.61 -4.27
CA GLY A 299 17.80 4.58 -4.86
C GLY A 299 18.13 5.99 -5.27
N GLU A 300 18.87 6.73 -4.46
CA GLU A 300 19.33 8.08 -4.84
C GLU A 300 20.50 7.96 -5.83
N SER A 301 20.18 7.57 -7.06
CA SER A 301 21.10 7.58 -8.19
C SER A 301 20.48 8.39 -9.33
N GLY A 302 20.30 9.67 -9.03
CA GLY A 302 19.88 10.68 -10.00
C GLY A 302 20.46 12.03 -9.63
N ASN A 303 21.06 12.71 -10.61
CA ASN A 303 21.38 14.13 -10.46
C ASN A 303 20.12 14.92 -10.08
N ARG A 304 20.35 16.04 -9.37
CA ARG A 304 19.37 17.05 -8.91
C ARG A 304 18.12 17.12 -9.79
N LEU A 305 16.95 17.17 -9.13
CA LEU A 305 15.60 17.31 -9.68
C LEU A 305 15.62 17.72 -11.15
N GLY A 306 15.35 16.76 -12.04
CA GLY A 306 15.42 16.95 -13.49
C GLY A 306 14.50 18.06 -14.01
N GLU A 307 14.45 18.25 -15.32
CA GLU A 307 13.51 19.16 -15.97
C GLU A 307 12.54 18.36 -16.85
N TYR A 308 11.26 18.70 -16.85
CA TYR A 308 10.34 18.27 -17.91
C TYR A 308 10.64 19.08 -19.18
N ASP A 309 10.64 18.42 -20.33
CA ASP A 309 10.57 19.10 -21.61
C ASP A 309 9.16 19.66 -21.86
N ALA A 310 9.00 20.41 -22.95
CA ALA A 310 7.74 21.06 -23.32
C ALA A 310 6.58 20.07 -23.62
N PHE A 311 6.85 18.76 -23.61
CA PHE A 311 5.90 17.70 -23.92
C PHE A 311 5.62 16.79 -22.71
N GLY A 312 6.21 17.09 -21.54
CA GLY A 312 6.03 16.31 -20.32
C GLY A 312 6.93 15.07 -20.21
N GLU A 313 7.98 14.97 -21.03
CA GLU A 313 9.02 13.95 -20.84
C GLU A 313 10.14 14.54 -19.95
N LEU A 314 10.59 13.79 -18.94
CA LEU A 314 11.81 14.15 -18.20
C LEU A 314 12.98 14.16 -19.20
N LYS A 315 13.73 15.26 -19.26
CA LYS A 315 14.95 15.33 -20.08
C LYS A 315 15.89 14.19 -19.67
N ASP A 316 16.12 13.31 -20.63
CA ASP A 316 16.77 12.00 -20.50
C ASP A 316 18.18 12.07 -19.89
N ASP A 317 18.37 11.46 -18.73
CA ASP A 317 19.66 11.22 -18.09
C ASP A 317 20.13 9.75 -18.27
N GLY A 318 19.69 9.06 -19.33
CA GLY A 318 20.22 7.75 -19.70
C GLY A 318 19.81 6.63 -18.74
N PHE A 319 18.50 6.34 -18.70
CA PHE A 319 17.86 5.25 -17.95
C PHE A 319 18.64 3.92 -18.03
N LEU A 320 19.03 3.49 -19.24
CA LEU A 320 19.79 2.24 -19.48
C LEU A 320 21.19 2.25 -18.83
N LEU A 321 21.85 3.40 -18.75
CA LEU A 321 23.19 3.54 -18.18
C LEU A 321 23.15 3.61 -16.64
N LYS A 322 22.09 4.20 -16.07
CA LYS A 322 21.84 4.21 -14.61
C LYS A 322 21.40 2.83 -14.11
N ALA A 323 20.42 2.22 -14.79
CA ALA A 323 19.96 0.86 -14.49
C ALA A 323 21.10 -0.16 -14.51
N SER A 324 22.02 -0.07 -15.48
CA SER A 324 23.18 -0.96 -15.54
C SER A 324 24.26 -0.67 -14.47
N LYS A 325 24.36 0.55 -13.94
CA LYS A 325 25.30 0.88 -12.84
C LYS A 325 24.76 0.47 -11.47
N GLU A 326 23.46 0.66 -11.22
CA GLU A 326 22.83 0.28 -9.93
C GLU A 326 22.63 -1.22 -9.78
N VAL A 327 22.35 -1.94 -10.87
CA VAL A 327 22.32 -3.41 -10.88
C VAL A 327 23.65 -4.02 -10.42
N VAL A 328 24.76 -3.29 -10.60
CA VAL A 328 26.10 -3.72 -10.20
C VAL A 328 26.46 -3.25 -8.79
N SER A 329 25.84 -2.20 -8.23
CA SER A 329 26.35 -1.54 -7.03
C SER A 329 25.77 -1.98 -5.70
N SER A 330 24.48 -2.31 -5.53
CA SER A 330 23.98 -2.98 -4.30
C SER A 330 22.46 -3.17 -4.33
N HIS A 331 22.00 -4.04 -3.42
CA HIS A 331 20.61 -4.18 -3.02
C HIS A 331 20.01 -2.79 -2.74
N PHE A 332 18.77 -2.51 -3.14
CA PHE A 332 18.03 -1.33 -2.67
C PHE A 332 18.19 -1.29 -1.14
N ASN A 333 19.03 -0.39 -0.65
CA ASN A 333 19.46 -0.40 0.74
C ASN A 333 18.33 0.22 1.59
N ASP A 334 18.36 -0.06 2.88
CA ASP A 334 17.30 0.28 3.82
C ASP A 334 17.22 1.80 4.10
N ASP A 335 16.37 2.52 3.36
CA ASP A 335 16.25 4.00 3.45
C ASP A 335 15.38 4.49 4.62
N VAL A 336 15.05 3.60 5.56
CA VAL A 336 14.23 3.91 6.75
C VAL A 336 14.83 5.03 7.58
N GLU A 337 16.15 5.03 7.75
CA GLU A 337 16.86 6.06 8.49
C GLU A 337 16.89 7.38 7.72
N GLU A 338 17.19 7.37 6.43
CA GLU A 338 17.28 8.57 5.60
C GLU A 338 15.93 9.31 5.50
N LEU A 339 14.85 8.56 5.28
CA LEU A 339 13.49 9.08 5.19
C LEU A 339 12.83 9.26 6.57
N GLN A 340 13.53 8.91 7.66
CA GLN A 340 13.06 9.05 9.04
C GLN A 340 11.73 8.31 9.29
N LEU A 341 11.52 7.18 8.62
CA LEU A 341 10.24 6.46 8.59
C LEU A 341 9.82 5.90 9.95
N ASN A 342 10.75 5.79 10.91
CA ASN A 342 10.49 5.35 12.28
C ASN A 342 10.57 6.49 13.33
N ASN A 343 10.93 7.70 12.91
CA ASN A 343 11.12 8.88 13.77
C ASN A 343 9.98 9.89 13.61
N LEU A 344 8.74 9.42 13.61
CA LEU A 344 7.55 10.18 13.22
C LEU A 344 7.17 11.35 14.15
N GLY A 345 7.77 11.48 15.34
CA GLY A 345 7.31 12.43 16.35
C GLY A 345 6.04 11.95 17.07
N TYR A 346 5.14 12.88 17.41
CA TYR A 346 3.90 12.54 18.11
C TYR A 346 2.76 12.32 17.12
N PHE A 347 2.01 11.23 17.34
CA PHE A 347 0.75 10.90 16.69
C PHE A 347 -0.15 10.19 17.70
N GLN A 348 -1.47 10.33 17.56
CA GLN A 348 -2.43 9.69 18.48
C GLN A 348 -2.63 8.22 18.15
N LYS A 349 -2.90 7.87 16.88
CA LYS A 349 -3.06 6.48 16.43
C LYS A 349 -2.44 6.25 15.05
N MET A 350 -1.83 5.09 14.88
CA MET A 350 -1.30 4.59 13.62
C MET A 350 -1.77 3.17 13.37
N VAL A 351 -2.25 2.89 12.15
CA VAL A 351 -2.68 1.57 11.68
C VAL A 351 -1.95 1.25 10.39
N HIS A 352 -1.34 0.06 10.34
CA HIS A 352 -0.62 -0.44 9.17
C HIS A 352 -1.14 -1.82 8.78
N PHE A 353 -1.71 -1.93 7.58
CA PHE A 353 -2.09 -3.23 7.00
C PHE A 353 -1.03 -3.69 6.02
N THR A 354 -0.56 -4.92 6.17
CA THR A 354 0.56 -5.45 5.40
C THR A 354 0.15 -6.70 4.61
N ALA A 355 0.76 -6.89 3.44
CA ALA A 355 0.49 -8.02 2.57
C ALA A 355 1.37 -9.22 2.94
N LYS A 356 0.72 -10.34 3.24
CA LYS A 356 1.39 -11.57 3.69
C LYS A 356 1.98 -12.39 2.55
N ASP A 357 1.31 -12.43 1.41
CA ASP A 357 1.70 -13.30 0.29
C ASP A 357 2.59 -12.56 -0.75
N GLU A 358 2.98 -11.31 -0.46
CA GLU A 358 3.93 -10.54 -1.27
C GLU A 358 5.36 -11.09 -1.13
N HIS A 359 6.01 -11.41 -2.24
CA HIS A 359 7.32 -12.04 -2.23
C HIS A 359 8.25 -11.59 -3.37
N ARG A 360 7.95 -10.45 -4.01
CA ARG A 360 8.85 -9.80 -4.96
C ARG A 360 10.06 -9.23 -4.23
N LYS A 361 11.23 -9.32 -4.88
CA LYS A 361 12.51 -8.88 -4.33
C LYS A 361 12.54 -7.40 -3.98
N ASN A 362 11.92 -6.56 -4.80
CA ASN A 362 11.95 -5.09 -4.64
C ASN A 362 10.75 -4.54 -3.85
N PHE A 363 9.97 -5.42 -3.20
CA PHE A 363 8.78 -5.05 -2.41
C PHE A 363 8.99 -5.42 -0.93
N ALA A 364 10.21 -5.21 -0.42
CA ALA A 364 10.51 -5.42 0.98
C ALA A 364 9.60 -4.56 1.86
N LEU A 365 9.04 -5.18 2.90
CA LEU A 365 8.12 -4.52 3.83
C LEU A 365 8.90 -3.65 4.80
N THR A 366 8.48 -2.41 4.97
CA THR A 366 9.00 -1.54 6.03
C THR A 366 8.07 -1.57 7.23
N ARG A 367 8.48 -2.26 8.31
CA ARG A 367 7.69 -2.38 9.53
C ARG A 367 7.55 -1.03 10.23
N ILE A 368 6.48 -0.87 11.00
CA ILE A 368 6.31 0.32 11.85
C ILE A 368 6.90 0.09 13.23
N ARG A 369 7.40 1.18 13.84
CA ARG A 369 7.73 1.16 15.26
C ARG A 369 6.48 0.86 16.10
N GLN A 370 6.53 -0.24 16.84
CA GLN A 370 5.46 -0.62 17.76
C GLN A 370 5.48 0.30 18.99
N ILE A 371 4.40 1.06 19.16
CA ILE A 371 4.17 1.92 20.31
C ILE A 371 2.89 1.45 20.97
N LYS A 372 2.99 1.04 22.23
CA LYS A 372 1.86 0.55 23.01
C LYS A 372 0.66 1.51 22.92
N ASP A 373 -0.52 0.94 22.68
CA ASP A 373 -1.83 1.62 22.57
C ASP A 373 -1.99 2.57 21.37
N ARG A 374 -0.90 2.97 20.69
CA ARG A 374 -0.91 3.92 19.57
C ARG A 374 -0.66 3.29 18.20
N SER A 375 0.15 2.25 18.11
CA SER A 375 0.44 1.55 16.86
C SER A 375 -0.32 0.23 16.77
N ILE A 376 -0.91 -0.05 15.61
CA ILE A 376 -1.50 -1.35 15.25
C ILE A 376 -0.90 -1.73 13.90
N GLU A 377 -0.33 -2.93 13.81
CA GLU A 377 0.08 -3.52 12.52
C GLU A 377 -0.59 -4.89 12.38
N LYS A 378 -1.24 -5.14 11.25
CA LYS A 378 -1.96 -6.39 10.98
C LYS A 378 -1.56 -6.94 9.61
N ASN A 379 -0.99 -8.14 9.60
CA ASN A 379 -0.74 -8.87 8.36
C ASN A 379 -2.05 -9.47 7.84
N LEU A 380 -2.35 -9.21 6.57
CA LEU A 380 -3.55 -9.70 5.89
C LEU A 380 -3.16 -10.61 4.72
N PRO A 381 -3.92 -11.67 4.46
CA PRO A 381 -3.67 -12.52 3.30
C PRO A 381 -3.92 -11.74 2.00
N GLY A 382 -3.22 -12.12 0.93
CA GLY A 382 -3.14 -11.40 -0.33
C GLY A 382 -1.80 -10.72 -0.55
N VAL A 383 -1.60 -10.21 -1.77
CA VAL A 383 -0.39 -9.51 -2.21
C VAL A 383 -0.54 -7.99 -2.10
N HIS A 384 0.50 -7.24 -2.44
CA HIS A 384 0.61 -5.78 -2.25
C HIS A 384 -0.66 -4.98 -2.60
N CYS A 385 -1.18 -5.15 -3.82
CA CYS A 385 -2.35 -4.44 -4.31
C CYS A 385 -3.69 -5.11 -3.91
N ASP A 386 -3.68 -6.35 -3.39
CA ASP A 386 -4.87 -6.91 -2.72
C ASP A 386 -5.15 -6.16 -1.41
N ILE A 387 -4.10 -5.65 -0.75
CA ILE A 387 -4.22 -4.85 0.47
C ILE A 387 -4.43 -3.37 0.16
N GLY A 388 -3.66 -2.82 -0.77
CA GLY A 388 -3.70 -1.40 -1.14
C GLY A 388 -4.75 -1.01 -2.16
N GLY A 389 -5.37 -1.95 -2.87
CA GLY A 389 -6.15 -1.70 -4.08
C GLY A 389 -5.27 -1.51 -5.32
N ALA A 390 -5.83 -0.94 -6.39
CA ALA A 390 -5.27 -0.77 -7.75
C ALA A 390 -5.52 -1.88 -8.78
N TYR A 391 -5.93 -3.09 -8.38
CA TYR A 391 -6.31 -4.12 -9.35
C TYR A 391 -7.68 -3.84 -9.97
N GLU A 392 -7.82 -4.17 -11.25
CA GLU A 392 -9.10 -4.30 -11.94
C GLU A 392 -9.63 -5.73 -11.85
N ASN A 393 -10.90 -5.93 -12.18
CA ASN A 393 -11.44 -7.27 -12.42
C ASN A 393 -11.03 -7.70 -13.82
N GLU A 394 -10.01 -8.54 -13.93
CA GLU A 394 -9.42 -8.92 -15.21
C GLU A 394 -8.75 -10.30 -15.18
N THR A 395 -8.41 -10.79 -16.36
CA THR A 395 -7.62 -12.01 -16.53
C THR A 395 -6.14 -11.74 -16.22
N GLU A 396 -5.68 -12.26 -15.09
CA GLU A 396 -4.26 -12.29 -14.74
C GLU A 396 -3.51 -13.32 -15.60
N TYR A 397 -2.45 -12.86 -16.26
CA TYR A 397 -1.51 -13.72 -16.97
C TYR A 397 -0.10 -13.58 -16.39
N LYS A 398 0.53 -14.71 -16.05
CA LYS A 398 1.93 -14.80 -15.60
C LYS A 398 2.67 -15.80 -16.46
N ASP A 399 3.64 -15.34 -17.23
CA ASP A 399 4.30 -16.17 -18.25
C ASP A 399 5.45 -17.00 -17.63
N GLU A 400 6.22 -16.44 -16.70
CA GLU A 400 7.32 -17.12 -16.00
C GLU A 400 7.17 -17.05 -14.48
N ILE A 401 6.21 -17.80 -13.94
CA ILE A 401 6.05 -18.02 -12.50
C ILE A 401 7.31 -18.67 -11.91
N GLU A 402 7.84 -19.68 -12.60
CA GLU A 402 9.13 -20.32 -12.31
C GLU A 402 9.74 -20.87 -13.61
N THR A 403 11.06 -20.90 -13.68
CA THR A 403 11.79 -21.36 -14.87
C THR A 403 12.66 -22.55 -14.56
N SER A 404 12.87 -23.40 -15.57
CA SER A 404 13.65 -24.63 -15.44
C SER A 404 15.15 -24.39 -15.46
N ASN A 405 15.68 -23.25 -14.97
CA ASN A 405 17.08 -22.82 -15.01
C ASN A 405 18.08 -23.94 -14.62
N HIS A 406 18.32 -24.87 -15.55
CA HIS A 406 18.85 -26.22 -15.35
C HIS A 406 18.14 -27.12 -14.30
N LYS A 407 16.91 -26.81 -13.88
CA LYS A 407 16.11 -27.64 -12.95
C LYS A 407 15.41 -28.81 -13.70
N PRO A 408 15.32 -30.00 -13.09
CA PRO A 408 14.62 -31.14 -13.68
C PRO A 408 13.09 -30.91 -13.71
N LEU A 409 12.40 -31.57 -14.66
CA LEU A 409 10.95 -31.38 -14.90
C LEU A 409 10.10 -31.65 -13.67
N TRP A 410 10.43 -32.68 -12.88
CA TRP A 410 9.70 -33.01 -11.65
C TRP A 410 9.69 -31.87 -10.64
N LYS A 411 10.72 -31.01 -10.61
CA LYS A 411 10.75 -29.86 -9.68
C LYS A 411 9.75 -28.79 -10.07
N LEU A 412 9.56 -28.55 -11.38
CA LEU A 412 8.49 -27.66 -11.85
C LEU A 412 7.11 -28.27 -11.63
N LYS A 413 6.98 -29.59 -11.83
CA LYS A 413 5.71 -30.30 -11.61
C LYS A 413 5.29 -30.27 -10.13
N ASN A 414 6.22 -30.57 -9.22
CA ASN A 414 5.95 -30.49 -7.78
C ASN A 414 5.54 -29.07 -7.38
N TYR A 415 6.24 -28.05 -7.89
CA TYR A 415 5.88 -26.66 -7.59
C TYR A 415 4.51 -26.26 -8.16
N MET A 416 4.15 -26.76 -9.35
CA MET A 416 2.81 -26.60 -9.90
C MET A 416 1.74 -27.27 -9.01
N GLU A 417 1.99 -28.50 -8.55
CA GLU A 417 1.11 -29.22 -7.64
C GLU A 417 0.97 -28.50 -6.28
N GLU A 418 2.06 -27.91 -5.75
CA GLU A 418 2.05 -27.07 -4.54
C GLU A 418 1.17 -25.82 -4.71
N LEU A 419 1.24 -25.16 -5.88
CA LEU A 419 0.41 -23.98 -6.17
C LEU A 419 -1.08 -24.34 -6.28
N ILE A 420 -1.40 -25.48 -6.91
CA ILE A 420 -2.76 -26.00 -7.02
C ILE A 420 -3.29 -26.38 -5.64
N ALA A 421 -2.54 -27.17 -4.88
CA ALA A 421 -2.90 -27.56 -3.52
C ALA A 421 -3.08 -26.33 -2.62
N GLY A 422 -2.19 -25.34 -2.74
CA GLY A 422 -2.23 -24.05 -2.03
C GLY A 422 -3.44 -23.16 -2.36
N GLY A 423 -4.20 -23.50 -3.41
CA GLY A 423 -5.35 -22.74 -3.89
C GLY A 423 -4.97 -21.52 -4.73
N TRP A 424 -3.74 -21.41 -5.22
CA TRP A 424 -3.31 -20.30 -6.08
C TRP A 424 -3.78 -20.48 -7.52
N TYR A 425 -3.91 -21.70 -8.02
CA TYR A 425 -4.41 -21.98 -9.36
C TYR A 425 -5.33 -23.20 -9.32
N LYS A 426 -6.34 -23.24 -10.20
CA LYS A 426 -7.08 -24.48 -10.48
C LYS A 426 -6.32 -25.37 -11.45
N ASP A 427 -6.72 -26.63 -11.49
CA ASP A 427 -6.30 -27.53 -12.56
C ASP A 427 -6.73 -26.96 -13.91
N GLY A 428 -5.79 -26.88 -14.86
CA GLY A 428 -5.98 -26.24 -16.17
C GLY A 428 -5.75 -24.72 -16.24
N GLU A 429 -5.63 -24.01 -15.10
CA GLU A 429 -5.25 -22.58 -15.08
C GLU A 429 -3.73 -22.36 -15.08
N ILE A 430 -2.94 -23.44 -14.90
CA ILE A 430 -1.48 -23.41 -14.85
C ILE A 430 -0.89 -24.56 -15.67
N GLU A 431 0.18 -24.29 -16.42
CA GLU A 431 0.78 -25.27 -17.32
C GLU A 431 2.31 -25.10 -17.47
N ILE A 432 2.98 -26.20 -17.83
CA ILE A 432 4.41 -26.20 -18.15
C ILE A 432 4.59 -26.02 -19.65
N ASN A 433 5.06 -24.84 -20.04
CA ASN A 433 5.35 -24.49 -21.42
C ASN A 433 6.79 -24.85 -21.81
N ASN A 434 6.94 -25.51 -22.97
CA ASN A 434 8.23 -25.87 -23.55
C ASN A 434 8.51 -24.97 -24.77
N LYS A 435 9.46 -24.02 -24.66
CA LYS A 435 9.96 -23.29 -25.84
C LYS A 435 11.27 -23.92 -26.31
N PHE A 436 11.27 -24.48 -27.52
CA PHE A 436 12.50 -24.93 -28.19
C PHE A 436 13.28 -23.71 -28.72
N TRP A 437 14.31 -23.26 -27.98
CA TRP A 437 15.28 -22.27 -28.49
C TRP A 437 16.32 -22.96 -29.39
N ASN A 438 15.89 -23.34 -30.59
CA ASN A 438 16.53 -24.39 -31.40
C ASN A 438 17.82 -24.01 -32.15
N TRP A 439 18.26 -22.75 -32.18
CA TRP A 439 19.43 -22.34 -33.00
C TRP A 439 20.65 -21.87 -32.20
N LEU A 440 20.45 -21.14 -31.08
CA LEU A 440 21.56 -20.47 -30.36
C LEU A 440 22.08 -21.22 -29.12
N THR A 441 21.36 -22.20 -28.60
CA THR A 441 21.62 -22.78 -27.26
C THR A 441 22.04 -24.25 -27.26
N SER A 442 22.42 -24.82 -28.41
CA SER A 442 22.92 -26.21 -28.51
C SER A 442 22.01 -27.27 -27.87
N GLY A 443 20.68 -27.13 -27.98
CA GLY A 443 19.71 -28.14 -27.52
C GLY A 443 19.21 -28.00 -26.08
N ILE A 444 19.44 -26.85 -25.42
CA ILE A 444 18.87 -26.59 -24.10
C ILE A 444 17.35 -26.35 -24.23
N VAL A 445 16.55 -27.23 -23.63
CA VAL A 445 15.10 -27.06 -23.53
C VAL A 445 14.80 -26.08 -22.40
N TYR A 446 14.39 -24.86 -22.76
CA TYR A 446 13.87 -23.89 -21.81
C TYR A 446 12.42 -24.21 -21.49
N ARG A 447 12.14 -24.55 -20.23
CA ARG A 447 10.79 -24.78 -19.73
C ARG A 447 10.43 -23.72 -18.71
N LYS A 448 9.15 -23.35 -18.70
CA LYS A 448 8.61 -22.37 -17.77
C LYS A 448 7.21 -22.76 -17.32
N LEU A 449 6.86 -22.30 -16.14
CA LEU A 449 5.53 -22.43 -15.57
C LEU A 449 4.76 -21.14 -15.85
N SER A 450 3.65 -21.26 -16.56
CA SER A 450 2.80 -20.14 -16.94
C SER A 450 1.40 -20.36 -16.38
N GLY A 451 0.73 -19.29 -15.94
CA GLY A 451 -0.61 -19.36 -15.38
C GLY A 451 -1.50 -18.26 -15.94
N THR A 452 -2.77 -18.60 -16.19
CA THR A 452 -3.80 -17.67 -16.66
C THR A 452 -5.08 -17.92 -15.87
N ARG A 453 -5.59 -16.88 -15.21
CA ARG A 453 -6.81 -16.99 -14.39
C ARG A 453 -7.52 -15.64 -14.26
N PHE A 454 -8.83 -15.65 -14.09
CA PHE A 454 -9.60 -14.44 -13.81
C PHE A 454 -9.63 -14.17 -12.31
N VAL A 455 -9.19 -12.98 -11.89
CA VAL A 455 -9.09 -12.60 -10.47
C VAL A 455 -9.92 -11.34 -10.22
N LYS A 456 -10.58 -11.33 -9.06
CA LYS A 456 -11.50 -10.27 -8.63
C LYS A 456 -10.81 -9.32 -7.64
N LYS A 457 -11.09 -8.02 -7.75
CA LYS A 457 -10.46 -6.95 -6.95
C LYS A 457 -11.12 -6.70 -5.60
N GLU A 458 -12.35 -7.17 -5.39
CA GLU A 458 -13.21 -6.73 -4.30
C GLU A 458 -12.72 -7.13 -2.91
N TYR A 459 -11.77 -8.07 -2.80
CA TYR A 459 -11.11 -8.34 -1.52
C TYR A 459 -10.41 -7.10 -0.94
N SER A 460 -9.88 -6.22 -1.81
CA SER A 460 -9.28 -4.95 -1.38
C SER A 460 -10.26 -3.99 -0.68
N TYR A 461 -11.57 -4.27 -0.73
CA TYR A 461 -12.57 -3.53 0.05
C TYR A 461 -12.53 -3.88 1.53
N LEU A 462 -12.08 -5.08 1.92
CA LEU A 462 -11.98 -5.46 3.33
C LEU A 462 -10.95 -4.59 4.09
N PRO A 463 -9.69 -4.46 3.65
CA PRO A 463 -8.75 -3.52 4.27
C PRO A 463 -9.26 -2.08 4.31
N LEU A 464 -10.01 -1.63 3.29
CA LEU A 464 -10.62 -0.30 3.27
C LEU A 464 -11.65 -0.13 4.39
N HIS A 465 -12.55 -1.09 4.56
CA HIS A 465 -13.57 -1.08 5.62
C HIS A 465 -12.91 -1.08 7.00
N PHE A 466 -11.92 -1.93 7.23
CA PHE A 466 -11.22 -1.96 8.51
C PHE A 466 -10.47 -0.65 8.81
N MET A 467 -9.86 -0.02 7.79
CA MET A 467 -9.18 1.26 7.98
C MET A 467 -10.17 2.38 8.37
N GLU A 468 -11.34 2.41 7.73
CA GLU A 468 -12.43 3.29 8.14
C GLU A 468 -12.90 3.00 9.57
N GLU A 469 -13.10 1.73 9.92
CA GLU A 469 -13.51 1.33 11.28
C GLU A 469 -12.52 1.79 12.35
N PHE A 470 -11.20 1.68 12.11
CA PHE A 470 -10.17 2.18 13.03
C PHE A 470 -10.10 3.70 13.10
N GLY A 471 -10.36 4.39 11.99
CA GLY A 471 -10.17 5.84 11.88
C GLY A 471 -11.42 6.66 12.24
N LYS A 472 -12.63 6.16 11.99
CA LYS A 472 -13.88 6.95 11.99
C LYS A 472 -14.17 7.66 13.31
N GLU A 473 -13.88 7.02 14.44
CA GLU A 473 -14.09 7.61 15.77
C GLU A 473 -13.03 8.67 16.12
N ILE A 474 -11.79 8.48 15.66
CA ILE A 474 -10.67 9.39 15.91
C ILE A 474 -10.78 10.64 15.02
N MET A 475 -11.30 10.47 13.81
CA MET A 475 -11.43 11.53 12.81
C MET A 475 -12.65 12.44 13.01
N LYS A 476 -13.52 12.18 14.00
CA LYS A 476 -14.65 13.06 14.32
C LYS A 476 -14.16 14.46 14.70
N THR A 477 -14.88 15.49 14.29
CA THR A 477 -14.58 16.88 14.70
C THR A 477 -15.73 17.43 15.53
N GLN A 478 -15.53 18.57 16.19
CA GLN A 478 -16.61 19.21 16.98
C GLN A 478 -17.78 19.66 16.10
N GLU A 479 -17.53 19.95 14.81
CA GLU A 479 -18.52 20.45 13.86
C GLU A 479 -19.11 19.36 12.94
N LYS A 480 -18.39 18.24 12.70
CA LYS A 480 -18.79 17.19 11.75
C LYS A 480 -18.73 15.81 12.40
N SER A 481 -19.77 15.00 12.16
CA SER A 481 -19.89 13.65 12.71
C SER A 481 -18.74 12.72 12.30
N THR A 482 -18.15 12.92 11.10
CA THR A 482 -16.96 12.25 10.56
C THR A 482 -16.37 13.08 9.40
N ALA A 483 -15.07 12.95 9.12
CA ALA A 483 -14.44 13.56 7.93
C ALA A 483 -14.84 12.86 6.61
N ILE A 484 -15.27 11.61 6.71
CA ILE A 484 -15.88 10.80 5.65
C ILE A 484 -17.36 11.16 5.59
N ILE A 485 -17.85 11.60 4.44
CA ILE A 485 -19.24 12.04 4.25
C ILE A 485 -20.17 10.87 3.98
N GLU A 486 -19.67 9.79 3.38
CA GLU A 486 -20.45 8.62 3.01
C GLU A 486 -19.77 7.34 3.48
N ASP A 487 -20.55 6.44 4.08
CA ASP A 487 -20.08 5.15 4.59
C ASP A 487 -19.43 4.32 3.46
N LEU A 488 -18.13 4.02 3.61
CA LEU A 488 -17.39 3.27 2.58
C LEU A 488 -17.89 1.84 2.46
N THR A 489 -18.46 1.25 3.51
CA THR A 489 -19.04 -0.10 3.47
C THR A 489 -20.27 -0.18 2.57
N LEU A 490 -20.97 0.93 2.35
CA LEU A 490 -22.08 1.02 1.39
C LEU A 490 -21.57 1.27 -0.03
N ARG A 491 -20.53 2.10 -0.19
CA ARG A 491 -19.96 2.45 -1.51
C ARG A 491 -19.13 1.33 -2.12
N TYR A 492 -18.42 0.58 -1.28
CA TYR A 492 -17.60 -0.57 -1.64
C TYR A 492 -18.19 -1.84 -1.02
N SER A 493 -19.50 -2.01 -1.21
CA SER A 493 -20.25 -3.09 -0.59
C SER A 493 -19.77 -4.46 -1.06
N ILE A 494 -19.56 -5.35 -0.09
CA ILE A 494 -19.33 -6.78 -0.29
C ILE A 494 -20.64 -7.58 -0.17
N SER A 495 -21.78 -6.91 -0.05
CA SER A 495 -23.07 -7.57 0.12
C SER A 495 -23.39 -8.43 -1.10
N GLY A 496 -23.78 -9.68 -0.85
CA GLY A 496 -24.01 -10.65 -1.93
C GLY A 496 -22.72 -11.31 -2.44
N MET A 497 -21.60 -11.14 -1.73
CA MET A 497 -20.34 -11.86 -1.98
C MET A 497 -20.02 -12.78 -0.79
N PRO A 498 -20.59 -14.01 -0.73
CA PRO A 498 -20.56 -14.84 0.47
C PRO A 498 -19.14 -15.17 0.98
N LEU A 499 -18.17 -15.29 0.06
CA LEU A 499 -16.76 -15.52 0.44
C LEU A 499 -16.17 -14.32 1.17
N LEU A 500 -16.44 -13.09 0.71
CA LEU A 500 -15.94 -11.87 1.34
C LEU A 500 -16.67 -11.56 2.64
N GLU A 501 -17.98 -11.84 2.74
CA GLU A 501 -18.74 -11.69 3.98
C GLU A 501 -18.23 -12.62 5.08
N GLN A 502 -17.94 -13.87 4.75
CA GLN A 502 -17.31 -14.82 5.67
C GLN A 502 -15.86 -14.42 6.02
N ALA A 503 -15.09 -13.96 5.02
CA ALA A 503 -13.74 -13.47 5.24
C ALA A 503 -13.71 -12.24 6.16
N LYS A 504 -14.64 -11.30 5.98
CA LYS A 504 -14.79 -10.14 6.87
C LYS A 504 -15.08 -10.60 8.30
N THR A 505 -16.00 -11.53 8.48
CA THR A 505 -16.36 -12.06 9.82
C THR A 505 -15.16 -12.71 10.51
N TYR A 506 -14.36 -13.50 9.79
CA TYR A 506 -13.13 -14.09 10.33
C TYR A 506 -12.09 -13.00 10.68
N LEU A 507 -11.82 -12.09 9.73
CA LEU A 507 -10.86 -11.01 9.92
C LEU A 507 -11.29 -10.03 11.01
N ASP A 508 -12.59 -9.81 11.25
CA ASP A 508 -13.13 -8.98 12.33
C ASP A 508 -12.62 -9.47 13.70
N GLY A 509 -12.61 -10.79 13.94
CA GLY A 509 -12.04 -11.36 15.16
C GLY A 509 -10.53 -11.10 15.27
N TYR A 510 -9.80 -11.19 14.15
CA TYR A 510 -8.36 -10.93 14.12
C TYR A 510 -8.04 -9.43 14.34
N MET A 511 -8.86 -8.52 13.79
CA MET A 511 -8.73 -7.08 14.01
C MET A 511 -8.89 -6.70 15.48
N LYS A 512 -9.71 -7.45 16.22
CA LYS A 512 -9.99 -7.27 17.65
C LYS A 512 -9.06 -8.05 18.58
N ASP A 513 -8.05 -8.73 18.04
CA ASP A 513 -7.15 -9.61 18.80
C ASP A 513 -7.87 -10.78 19.52
N GLU A 514 -9.05 -11.18 19.03
CA GLU A 514 -9.84 -12.29 19.58
C GLU A 514 -9.38 -13.65 19.04
N ILE A 515 -8.82 -13.68 17.84
CA ILE A 515 -8.25 -14.87 17.19
C ILE A 515 -6.84 -14.57 16.66
N PRO A 516 -5.97 -15.59 16.49
CA PRO A 516 -4.65 -15.40 15.93
C PRO A 516 -4.70 -14.97 14.45
N GLU A 517 -3.53 -14.57 13.95
CA GLU A 517 -3.34 -14.26 12.53
C GLU A 517 -3.77 -15.44 11.63
N TRP A 518 -4.30 -15.13 10.45
CA TRP A 518 -4.71 -16.14 9.47
C TRP A 518 -3.51 -16.72 8.74
N ASP A 519 -2.90 -17.74 9.35
CA ASP A 519 -1.85 -18.55 8.72
C ASP A 519 -2.43 -19.62 7.80
N PHE A 520 -1.73 -19.83 6.68
CA PHE A 520 -2.04 -20.91 5.76
C PHE A 520 -1.44 -22.21 6.29
N GLU A 521 -2.25 -23.27 6.35
CA GLU A 521 -1.81 -24.62 6.73
C GLU A 521 -2.00 -25.56 5.53
N SER A 522 -0.98 -26.36 5.23
CA SER A 522 -1.05 -27.40 4.19
C SER A 522 -1.94 -28.57 4.63
N ASP A 523 -2.40 -29.36 3.65
CA ASP A 523 -3.26 -30.52 3.95
C ASP A 523 -2.51 -31.59 4.78
N GLU A 524 -1.21 -31.71 4.59
CA GLU A 524 -0.34 -32.58 5.40
C GLU A 524 -0.27 -32.11 6.86
N GLU A 525 -0.06 -30.80 7.09
CA GLU A 525 -0.03 -30.21 8.43
C GLU A 525 -1.39 -30.33 9.12
N LEU A 526 -2.49 -30.11 8.40
CA LEU A 526 -3.84 -30.29 8.92
C LEU A 526 -4.12 -31.75 9.31
N ALA A 527 -3.70 -32.71 8.48
CA ALA A 527 -3.83 -34.13 8.77
C ALA A 527 -3.00 -34.53 10.00
N GLN A 528 -1.76 -34.03 10.09
CA GLN A 528 -0.89 -34.27 11.25
C GLN A 528 -1.49 -33.69 12.53
N ARG A 529 -1.97 -32.44 12.50
CA ARG A 529 -2.63 -31.80 13.64
C ARG A 529 -3.89 -32.53 14.08
N LYS A 530 -4.69 -33.01 13.13
CA LYS A 530 -5.87 -33.85 13.42
C LYS A 530 -5.46 -35.15 14.10
N GLN A 531 -4.39 -35.79 13.64
CA GLN A 531 -3.86 -37.01 14.24
C GLN A 531 -3.31 -36.74 15.64
N ASP A 532 -2.58 -35.65 15.85
CA ASP A 532 -2.04 -35.26 17.15
C ASP A 532 -3.15 -34.94 18.16
N ARG A 533 -4.26 -34.35 17.71
CA ARG A 533 -5.45 -34.13 18.54
C ARG A 533 -6.07 -35.47 18.97
N ILE A 534 -6.27 -36.39 18.03
CA ILE A 534 -6.79 -37.74 18.32
C ILE A 534 -5.88 -38.47 19.32
N ASN A 535 -4.56 -38.40 19.11
CA ASN A 535 -3.57 -39.00 20.00
C ASN A 535 -3.63 -38.40 21.42
N ARG A 536 -3.81 -37.08 21.53
CA ARG A 536 -3.94 -36.38 22.82
C ARG A 536 -5.22 -36.75 23.55
N GLU A 537 -6.37 -36.73 22.86
CA GLU A 537 -7.66 -37.13 23.42
C GLU A 537 -7.63 -38.60 23.89
N ASN A 538 -6.98 -39.48 23.13
CA ASN A 538 -6.77 -40.88 23.53
C ASN A 538 -5.86 -40.99 24.76
N LEU A 539 -4.78 -40.20 24.83
CA LEU A 539 -3.88 -40.17 25.99
C LEU A 539 -4.60 -39.67 27.25
N GLU A 540 -5.41 -38.61 27.13
CA GLU A 540 -6.22 -38.08 28.24
C GLU A 540 -7.20 -39.13 28.76
N LYS A 541 -7.93 -39.82 27.86
CA LYS A 541 -8.81 -40.94 28.25
C LYS A 541 -8.05 -42.08 28.95
N MET A 542 -6.86 -42.44 28.46
CA MET A 542 -6.02 -43.44 29.10
C MET A 542 -5.53 -43.01 30.49
N LEU A 543 -5.15 -41.73 30.65
CA LEU A 543 -4.75 -41.19 31.95
C LEU A 543 -5.90 -41.20 32.95
N GLU A 544 -7.11 -40.80 32.51
CA GLU A 544 -8.31 -40.89 33.33
C GLU A 544 -8.62 -42.33 33.74
N GLU A 545 -8.47 -43.31 32.83
CA GLU A 545 -8.65 -44.73 33.15
C GLU A 545 -7.59 -45.26 34.13
N ILE A 546 -6.32 -44.86 33.97
CA ILE A 546 -5.25 -45.22 34.91
C ILE A 546 -5.53 -44.62 36.29
N GLU A 547 -5.99 -43.37 36.35
CA GLU A 547 -6.34 -42.72 37.60
C GLU A 547 -7.54 -43.40 38.27
N LYS A 548 -8.60 -43.71 37.51
CA LYS A 548 -9.74 -44.52 38.00
C LYS A 548 -9.27 -45.87 38.54
N ASN A 549 -8.36 -46.55 37.85
CA ASN A 549 -7.81 -47.83 38.28
C ASN A 549 -6.96 -47.72 39.55
N LYS A 550 -6.13 -46.67 39.68
CA LYS A 550 -5.37 -46.39 40.91
C LYS A 550 -6.30 -46.13 42.09
N ILE A 551 -7.31 -45.28 41.92
CA ILE A 551 -8.33 -45.02 42.93
C ILE A 551 -9.04 -46.31 43.33
N HIS A 552 -9.40 -47.16 42.36
CA HIS A 552 -10.01 -48.46 42.62
C HIS A 552 -9.09 -49.40 43.42
N GLN A 553 -7.79 -49.44 43.11
CA GLN A 553 -6.81 -50.25 43.85
C GLN A 553 -6.58 -49.72 45.28
N GLU A 554 -6.46 -48.40 45.47
CA GLU A 554 -6.30 -47.77 46.78
C GLU A 554 -7.52 -48.00 47.69
N GLN A 555 -8.74 -47.90 47.14
CA GLN A 555 -9.98 -48.16 47.87
C GLN A 555 -10.17 -49.64 48.23
N ASN A 556 -9.45 -50.55 47.56
CA ASN A 556 -9.48 -51.99 47.81
C ASN A 556 -8.22 -52.52 48.52
N ALA A 557 -7.30 -51.63 48.92
CA ALA A 557 -6.12 -51.99 49.69
C ALA A 557 -6.49 -52.38 51.14
N PRO A 558 -5.83 -53.38 51.73
CA PRO A 558 -6.10 -53.81 53.10
C PRO A 558 -5.75 -52.69 54.10
N GLY A 559 -6.78 -52.13 54.75
CA GLY A 559 -6.65 -51.04 55.73
C GLY A 559 -7.26 -49.70 55.34
N PHE A 560 -7.89 -49.58 54.15
CA PHE A 560 -8.59 -48.37 53.72
C PHE A 560 -9.79 -48.04 54.63
N LYS A 561 -9.87 -46.80 55.14
CA LYS A 561 -10.90 -46.31 56.09
C LYS A 561 -11.81 -45.20 55.53
N GLY A 562 -11.73 -44.87 54.24
CA GLY A 562 -12.54 -43.83 53.60
C GLY A 562 -13.84 -44.34 52.95
N GLU A 563 -14.70 -43.42 52.50
CA GLU A 563 -15.88 -43.74 51.69
C GLU A 563 -15.47 -44.21 50.28
N LYS A 564 -16.08 -45.30 49.79
CA LYS A 564 -15.77 -45.88 48.47
C LYS A 564 -16.52 -45.13 47.37
N GLN A 565 -15.83 -44.77 46.31
CA GLN A 565 -16.39 -44.09 45.15
C GLN A 565 -16.80 -45.15 44.10
N TYR A 566 -18.09 -45.23 43.76
CA TYR A 566 -18.63 -46.28 42.89
C TYR A 566 -18.70 -45.81 41.44
N TRP A 567 -18.13 -46.61 40.52
CA TRP A 567 -18.26 -46.40 39.07
C TRP A 567 -19.02 -47.59 38.45
N PRO A 568 -20.01 -47.35 37.58
CA PRO A 568 -20.77 -48.44 36.96
C PRO A 568 -19.86 -49.31 36.07
N THR A 569 -19.82 -50.61 36.32
CA THR A 569 -19.14 -51.59 35.46
C THR A 569 -19.85 -51.70 34.12
N MET A 570 -19.07 -51.61 33.02
CA MET A 570 -19.57 -51.89 31.67
C MET A 570 -20.12 -53.33 31.59
N PRO A 571 -21.28 -53.55 30.95
CA PRO A 571 -21.89 -54.88 30.84
C PRO A 571 -20.99 -55.85 30.06
N SER A 572 -20.94 -57.11 30.50
CA SER A 572 -20.01 -58.14 30.02
C SER A 572 -20.38 -58.77 28.67
N GLN A 573 -21.29 -58.18 27.90
CA GLN A 573 -21.74 -58.70 26.61
C GLN A 573 -21.93 -57.54 25.63
N PHE A 574 -21.05 -57.46 24.64
CA PHE A 574 -21.34 -56.75 23.40
C PHE A 574 -22.40 -57.56 22.63
N PRO A 575 -23.46 -56.94 22.10
CA PRO A 575 -24.32 -57.61 21.12
C PRO A 575 -23.46 -58.00 19.92
N THR A 576 -23.52 -59.26 19.50
CA THR A 576 -22.99 -59.69 18.21
C THR A 576 -23.66 -58.88 17.10
N PRO A 577 -22.91 -58.33 16.12
CA PRO A 577 -23.52 -57.61 15.00
C PRO A 577 -24.32 -58.60 14.16
N GLU A 578 -25.62 -58.37 13.99
CA GLU A 578 -26.37 -58.96 12.90
C GLU A 578 -25.87 -58.34 11.59
N GLU A 579 -25.57 -59.16 10.59
CA GLU A 579 -25.22 -58.69 9.24
C GLU A 579 -26.41 -57.92 8.66
N PRO A 580 -26.23 -56.68 8.15
CA PRO A 580 -27.33 -55.95 7.56
C PRO A 580 -27.63 -56.55 6.18
N GLU A 581 -28.88 -56.92 5.95
CA GLU A 581 -29.41 -57.19 4.62
C GLU A 581 -29.21 -55.96 3.72
N GLU A 582 -28.69 -56.18 2.51
CA GLU A 582 -28.44 -55.17 1.49
C GLU A 582 -29.76 -54.63 0.90
N ASP A 583 -30.45 -53.76 1.63
CA ASP A 583 -31.40 -52.84 1.02
C ASP A 583 -30.69 -51.51 0.76
N ILE A 584 -30.41 -51.23 -0.51
CA ILE A 584 -29.87 -49.95 -0.96
C ILE A 584 -30.96 -48.89 -0.77
N ILE A 585 -30.99 -48.27 0.41
CA ILE A 585 -31.76 -47.06 0.66
C ILE A 585 -31.03 -45.93 -0.06
N THR A 586 -31.49 -45.55 -1.26
CA THR A 586 -31.12 -44.28 -1.87
C THR A 586 -31.71 -43.16 -1.02
N ILE A 587 -30.88 -42.55 -0.19
CA ILE A 587 -31.20 -41.32 0.54
C ILE A 587 -30.88 -40.18 -0.42
N ASP A 588 -31.92 -39.48 -0.90
CA ASP A 588 -31.73 -38.15 -1.49
C ASP A 588 -31.23 -37.24 -0.36
N ILE A 589 -29.95 -36.91 -0.41
CA ILE A 589 -29.31 -36.02 0.56
C ILE A 589 -29.87 -34.62 0.29
N GLU A 590 -30.60 -34.05 1.24
CA GLU A 590 -31.01 -32.65 1.17
C GLU A 590 -29.78 -31.77 0.91
N GLU A 591 -29.96 -30.74 0.09
CA GLU A 591 -28.91 -29.81 -0.31
C GLU A 591 -28.15 -29.29 0.92
N VAL A 592 -26.86 -29.62 1.02
CA VAL A 592 -26.02 -29.20 2.14
C VAL A 592 -25.77 -27.71 2.03
N VAL A 593 -26.56 -26.91 2.75
CA VAL A 593 -26.33 -25.48 2.92
C VAL A 593 -25.08 -25.29 3.79
N ILE A 594 -23.93 -25.03 3.16
CA ILE A 594 -22.69 -24.71 3.87
C ILE A 594 -22.89 -23.35 4.58
N THR A 595 -23.09 -23.38 5.90
CA THR A 595 -23.33 -22.18 6.71
C THR A 595 -22.05 -21.39 7.00
N ALA A 596 -20.89 -22.05 7.02
CA ALA A 596 -19.58 -21.42 7.10
C ALA A 596 -18.47 -22.38 6.60
N TYR A 597 -17.51 -21.86 5.85
CA TYR A 597 -16.33 -22.62 5.44
C TYR A 597 -15.34 -22.79 6.60
N HIS A 598 -14.66 -23.93 6.65
CA HIS A 598 -13.45 -24.05 7.47
C HIS A 598 -12.44 -22.97 7.05
N PRO A 599 -11.71 -22.32 7.98
CA PRO A 599 -10.82 -21.20 7.66
C PRO A 599 -9.81 -21.50 6.54
N GLN A 600 -9.23 -22.70 6.51
CA GLN A 600 -8.30 -23.07 5.44
C GLN A 600 -9.01 -23.26 4.08
N THR A 601 -10.23 -23.80 4.07
CA THR A 601 -11.04 -23.91 2.83
C THR A 601 -11.43 -22.54 2.32
N LEU A 602 -11.80 -21.62 3.21
CA LEU A 602 -12.11 -20.23 2.86
C LEU A 602 -10.88 -19.54 2.24
N LEU A 603 -9.71 -19.69 2.85
CA LEU A 603 -8.47 -19.09 2.35
C LEU A 603 -8.08 -19.62 0.96
N ARG A 604 -8.25 -20.93 0.71
CA ARG A 604 -8.05 -21.53 -0.63
C ARG A 604 -8.97 -20.93 -1.69
N LYS A 605 -10.25 -20.71 -1.33
CA LYS A 605 -11.23 -20.09 -2.22
C LYS A 605 -10.91 -18.62 -2.49
N LEU A 606 -10.47 -17.88 -1.46
CA LEU A 606 -10.01 -16.50 -1.62
C LEU A 606 -8.78 -16.42 -2.53
N ARG A 607 -7.79 -17.31 -2.37
CA ARG A 607 -6.62 -17.38 -3.25
C ARG A 607 -6.98 -17.61 -4.71
N ASN A 608 -7.97 -18.47 -4.95
CA ASN A 608 -8.44 -18.80 -6.30
C ASN A 608 -9.17 -17.63 -6.97
N GLU A 609 -10.04 -16.94 -6.24
CA GLU A 609 -10.96 -15.96 -6.83
C GLU A 609 -10.51 -14.51 -6.68
N TYR A 610 -9.72 -14.18 -5.66
CA TYR A 610 -9.48 -12.80 -5.24
C TYR A 610 -8.02 -12.41 -5.04
N PHE A 611 -7.09 -13.34 -4.72
CA PHE A 611 -5.69 -12.95 -4.50
C PHE A 611 -4.87 -13.09 -5.77
N HIS A 612 -4.17 -12.02 -6.12
CA HIS A 612 -3.27 -11.99 -7.26
C HIS A 612 -1.95 -12.70 -6.96
N TRP A 613 -1.21 -13.04 -8.01
CA TRP A 613 0.11 -13.66 -7.86
C TRP A 613 1.21 -12.59 -7.90
N SER A 614 2.01 -12.52 -6.83
CA SER A 614 2.93 -11.40 -6.59
C SER A 614 4.06 -11.29 -7.62
N ALA A 615 4.80 -12.37 -7.89
CA ALA A 615 6.07 -12.30 -8.62
C ALA A 615 6.10 -13.08 -9.94
N SER A 616 6.83 -12.58 -10.93
CA SER A 616 7.17 -13.30 -12.17
C SER A 616 8.61 -13.01 -12.59
N ARG A 617 9.23 -13.93 -13.34
CA ARG A 617 10.60 -13.76 -13.87
C ARG A 617 10.62 -13.06 -15.24
N ASP A 618 9.46 -12.65 -15.74
CA ASP A 618 9.28 -12.06 -17.08
C ASP A 618 9.85 -10.63 -17.20
N TRP A 619 10.00 -9.93 -16.09
CA TRP A 619 10.40 -8.52 -16.09
C TRP A 619 11.30 -8.13 -14.93
N PHE A 620 12.17 -7.15 -15.19
CA PHE A 620 13.09 -6.60 -14.21
C PHE A 620 12.34 -5.92 -13.05
N GLY A 621 12.66 -6.34 -11.83
CA GLY A 621 12.07 -5.84 -10.59
C GLY A 621 10.79 -6.54 -10.14
N MET A 622 10.29 -7.51 -10.91
CA MET A 622 9.15 -8.36 -10.54
C MET A 622 9.58 -9.75 -10.06
N GLU A 623 10.89 -10.00 -9.97
CA GLU A 623 11.42 -11.32 -9.64
C GLU A 623 11.09 -11.72 -8.20
N PRO A 624 10.81 -13.01 -7.95
CA PRO A 624 10.60 -13.49 -6.59
C PRO A 624 11.90 -13.47 -5.79
N ASN A 625 11.80 -13.27 -4.48
CA ASN A 625 12.88 -13.58 -3.55
C ASN A 625 13.30 -15.05 -3.67
N LYS A 626 14.58 -15.36 -3.36
CA LYS A 626 15.17 -16.70 -3.57
C LYS A 626 14.37 -17.82 -2.89
N ASN A 627 13.76 -17.52 -1.75
CA ASN A 627 12.92 -18.42 -0.94
C ASN A 627 11.42 -18.11 -1.03
N ARG A 628 11.01 -17.13 -1.85
CA ARG A 628 9.63 -16.60 -1.92
C ARG A 628 9.09 -16.13 -0.56
N ILE A 629 9.97 -15.71 0.32
CA ILE A 629 9.63 -15.03 1.57
C ILE A 629 9.90 -13.55 1.36
N ARG A 630 9.00 -12.69 1.85
CA ARG A 630 9.16 -11.25 1.77
C ARG A 630 10.41 -10.80 2.54
N GLY A 631 11.13 -9.83 1.98
CA GLY A 631 12.14 -9.10 2.75
C GLY A 631 11.47 -8.12 3.70
N GLU A 632 12.08 -7.84 4.85
CA GLU A 632 11.54 -6.91 5.85
C GLU A 632 12.64 -6.00 6.40
N HIS A 633 12.26 -4.77 6.74
CA HIS A 633 13.07 -3.70 7.31
C HIS A 633 12.44 -3.13 8.58
#